data_AF-A0A1H3QWF4-F1
#
_entry.id   AF-A0A1H3QWF4-F1
#
_cell.length_a   1.000
_cell.length_b   1.000
_cell.length_c   1.000
_cell.angle_alpha   90.00
_cell.angle_beta   90.00
_cell.angle_gamma   90.00
#
_symmetry.space_group_name_H-M   'P 1'
#
loop_
_entity.id
_entity.type
_entity.pdbx_description
1 polymer ?
#
loop_
_entity_poly.entity_id
_entity_poly.type
_entity_poly.pdbx_seq_one_letter_code
_entity_poly.pdbx_strand_id
1 'polypeptide(L)' 'MGQVLHGSARTTEAVRRAIQHSQESLKALAKRHGINEKTVAKWKK' A
#
# COMPACT_ATOMS: atom_id res chain seq x y z
N MET A 1 -5.93 6.55 -16.62
CA MET A 1 -5.27 7.49 -15.70
C MET A 1 -3.81 7.08 -15.60
N GLY A 2 -2.89 7.84 -16.20
CA GLY A 2 -1.48 7.43 -16.34
C GLY A 2 -0.76 7.35 -14.99
N GLN A 3 0.05 6.30 -14.79
CA GLN A 3 0.93 6.13 -13.63
C GLN A 3 2.09 7.14 -13.71
N VAL A 4 1.83 8.42 -13.44
CA VAL A 4 2.90 9.40 -13.22
C VAL A 4 3.28 9.33 -11.75
N LEU A 5 4.16 8.38 -11.44
CA LEU A 5 4.76 8.25 -10.12
C LEU A 5 6.06 9.07 -10.09
N HIS A 6 6.24 9.86 -9.04
CA HIS A 6 7.50 10.56 -8.78
C HIS A 6 8.64 9.54 -8.63
N GLY A 7 9.86 9.87 -9.06
CA GLY A 7 11.01 8.93 -9.04
C GLY A 7 11.37 8.38 -7.65
N SER A 8 10.93 9.05 -6.58
CA SER A 8 11.12 8.60 -5.18
C SER A 8 9.86 7.96 -4.57
N ALA A 9 8.80 7.74 -5.34
CA ALA A 9 7.57 7.12 -4.84
C ALA A 9 7.80 5.62 -4.60
N ARG A 10 7.93 5.23 -3.34
CA ARG A 10 8.06 3.82 -2.92
C ARG A 10 6.76 3.02 -3.03
N THR A 11 5.62 3.68 -3.20
CA THR A 11 4.31 3.03 -3.22
C THR A 11 3.61 3.28 -4.54
N THR A 12 3.45 2.21 -5.31
CA THR A 12 2.75 2.23 -6.59
C THR A 12 1.24 2.15 -6.40
N GLU A 13 0.49 2.54 -7.44
CA GLU A 13 -0.97 2.36 -7.45
C GLU A 13 -1.36 0.88 -7.26
N ALA A 14 -0.58 -0.05 -7.82
CA ALA A 14 -0.79 -1.48 -7.65
C ALA A 14 -0.71 -1.92 -6.17
N VAL A 15 0.27 -1.43 -5.41
CA VAL A 15 0.38 -1.72 -3.97
C VAL A 15 -0.80 -1.12 -3.21
N ARG A 16 -1.23 0.09 -3.56
CA ARG A 16 -2.38 0.74 -2.92
C ARG A 16 -3.69 -0.03 -3.16
N ARG A 17 -3.92 -0.52 -4.39
CA ARG A 17 -5.08 -1.38 -4.72
C ARG A 17 -5.00 -2.73 -4.01
N ALA A 18 -3.83 -3.36 -3.95
CA ALA A 18 -3.64 -4.63 -3.25
C ALA A 18 -3.98 -4.51 -1.76
N ILE A 19 -3.61 -3.39 -1.11
CA ILE A 19 -3.94 -3.11 0.29
C ILE A 19 -5.45 -2.88 0.49
N GLN A 20 -6.11 -2.17 -0.42
CA GLN A 20 -7.56 -1.93 -0.34
C GLN A 20 -8.39 -3.20 -0.47
N HIS A 21 -8.03 -4.10 -1.39
CA HIS A 21 -8.77 -5.33 -1.63
C HIS A 21 -8.37 -6.50 -0.73
N SER A 22 -7.34 -6.35 0.11
CA SER A 22 -6.85 -7.44 0.95
C SER A 22 -7.63 -7.61 2.26
N GLN A 23 -8.00 -8.85 2.56
CA GLN A 23 -8.58 -9.28 3.84
C GLN A 23 -7.50 -9.59 4.88
N GLU A 24 -6.21 -9.55 4.50
CA GLU A 24 -5.09 -9.80 5.40
C GLU A 24 -5.03 -8.74 6.53
N SER A 25 -4.39 -9.13 7.64
CA SER A 25 -4.14 -8.24 8.76
C SER A 25 -3.16 -7.12 8.37
N LEU A 26 -3.27 -5.97 9.04
CA LEU A 26 -2.41 -4.81 8.79
C LEU A 26 -0.92 -5.16 8.94
N LYS A 27 -0.58 -5.99 9.93
CA LYS A 27 0.78 -6.47 10.18
C LYS A 27 1.34 -7.31 9.03
N ALA A 28 0.52 -8.17 8.43
CA ALA A 28 0.92 -8.98 7.28
C ALA A 28 1.21 -8.11 6.06
N LEU A 29 0.32 -7.16 5.76
CA LEU A 29 0.47 -6.21 4.67
C LEU A 29 1.68 -5.27 4.86
N ALA A 30 1.90 -4.80 6.09
CA ALA A 30 3.06 -3.97 6.44
C ALA A 30 4.37 -4.71 6.20
N LYS A 31 4.47 -5.97 6.65
CA LYS A 31 5.66 -6.82 6.44
C LYS A 31 5.89 -7.13 4.96
N ARG A 32 4.82 -7.44 4.21
CA ARG A 32 4.88 -7.79 2.78
C ARG A 32 5.36 -6.63 1.91
N HIS A 33 4.92 -5.42 2.22
CA HIS A 33 5.22 -4.22 1.42
C HIS A 33 6.32 -3.34 2.03
N GLY A 34 6.88 -3.70 3.19
CA GLY A 34 7.93 -2.93 3.87
C GLY A 34 7.47 -1.52 4.28
N ILE A 35 6.19 -1.36 4.61
CA ILE A 35 5.57 -0.08 4.97
C ILE A 35 4.99 -0.14 6.38
N ASN A 36 4.85 1.01 7.02
CA ASN A 36 4.30 1.10 8.38
C ASN A 36 2.82 0.66 8.40
N GLU A 37 2.41 -0.08 9.44
CA GLU A 37 1.02 -0.50 9.68
C GLU A 37 0.04 0.69 9.71
N LYS A 38 0.48 1.85 10.22
CA LYS A 38 -0.32 3.09 10.20
C LYS A 38 -0.63 3.56 8.78
N THR A 39 0.31 3.37 7.85
CA THR A 39 0.14 3.70 6.43
C THR A 39 -0.83 2.73 5.76
N VAL A 40 -0.73 1.43 6.09
CA VAL A 40 -1.68 0.41 5.61
C VAL A 40 -3.09 0.74 6.11
N ALA A 41 -3.25 1.05 7.40
CA ALA A 41 -4.54 1.42 8.00
C ALA A 41 -5.17 2.64 7.32
N LYS A 42 -4.35 3.65 6.99
CA LYS A 42 -4.80 4.84 6.26
C LYS A 42 -5.33 4.53 4.87
N TRP A 43 -4.78 3.53 4.18
CA TRP A 43 -5.16 3.19 2.80
C TRP A 43 -6.22 2.10 2.67
N LYS A 44 -6.47 1.34 3.74
CA LYS A 44 -7.52 0.32 3.77
C LYS A 44 -8.94 0.91 3.92
N LYS A 45 -9.03 2.18 4.36
CA LYS A 45 -10.27 2.97 4.32
C LYS A 45 -10.58 3.40 2.90
#